data_AF-A0A078HYD1-F1
#
_entry.id   AF-A0A078HYD1-F1
#
_cell.length_a   1.000
_cell.length_b   1.000
_cell.length_c   1.000
_cell.angle_alpha   90.00
_cell.angle_beta   90.00
_cell.angle_gamma   90.00
#
_symmetry.space_group_name_H-M   'P 1'
#
loop_
_entity.id
_entity.type
_entity.pdbx_description
1 polymer ?
#
loop_
_entity_poly.entity_id
_entity_poly.type
_entity_poly.pdbx_seq_one_letter_code
_entity_poly.pdbx_strand_id
1 'polypeptide(L)'
;MSKLRSLDLDLDVIMLMGGSSVMVNALDLQSFILRARVLKLYRQALKIAHRAPPQARGELKQSIRQEMEKNSECKDKQKIRYLISEGLERIKQLDEMLDMQGH
;
A
#
# COMPACT_ATOMS: atom_id res chain seq x y z
N MET A 1 -1.94 -24.47 13.91
CA MET A 1 -2.66 -24.17 12.65
C MET A 1 -2.94 -22.67 12.56
N SER A 2 -1.99 -21.85 12.11
CA SER A 2 -2.21 -20.38 12.05
C SER A 2 -1.22 -19.63 11.17
N LYS A 3 -0.82 -20.21 10.01
CA LYS A 3 -0.02 -19.51 8.99
C LYS A 3 -0.82 -19.06 7.76
N LEU A 4 -2.13 -19.29 7.73
CA LEU A 4 -2.96 -19.01 6.55
C LEU A 4 -3.68 -17.64 6.55
N ARG A 5 -3.77 -16.93 7.69
CA ARG A 5 -4.51 -15.64 7.76
C ARG A 5 -3.72 -14.40 7.34
N SER A 6 -2.42 -14.49 7.10
CA SER A 6 -1.63 -13.32 6.69
C SER A 6 -1.68 -13.04 5.18
N LEU A 7 -2.11 -14.01 4.37
CA LEU A 7 -2.23 -13.89 2.91
C LEU A 7 -3.61 -13.38 2.47
N ASP A 8 -4.64 -13.53 3.31
CA ASP A 8 -6.00 -13.04 3.01
C ASP A 8 -6.08 -11.50 2.94
N LEU A 9 -5.30 -10.81 3.79
CA LEU A 9 -5.31 -9.34 3.90
C LEU A 9 -4.68 -8.61 2.70
N ASP A 10 -3.78 -9.26 1.97
CA ASP A 10 -3.20 -8.76 0.71
C ASP A 10 -4.18 -8.94 -0.46
N LEU A 11 -4.93 -10.05 -0.46
CA LEU A 11 -6.01 -10.25 -1.42
C LEU A 11 -7.14 -9.25 -1.21
N ASP A 12 -7.48 -8.91 0.03
CA ASP A 12 -8.55 -7.94 0.32
C ASP A 12 -8.27 -6.54 -0.22
N VAL A 13 -7.01 -6.04 -0.21
CA VAL A 13 -6.70 -4.75 -0.87
C VAL A 13 -6.71 -4.88 -2.40
N ILE A 14 -6.26 -6.01 -2.95
CA ILE A 14 -6.37 -6.28 -4.39
C ILE A 14 -7.85 -6.36 -4.81
N MET A 15 -8.70 -6.97 -3.99
CA MET A 15 -10.15 -7.10 -4.15
C MET A 15 -10.87 -5.77 -3.90
N LEU A 16 -10.45 -4.93 -2.94
CA LEU A 16 -11.03 -3.61 -2.69
C LEU A 16 -10.69 -2.62 -3.80
N MET A 17 -9.45 -2.66 -4.32
CA MET A 17 -9.09 -1.92 -5.53
C MET A 17 -9.74 -2.52 -6.79
N GLY A 18 -10.13 -3.80 -6.76
CA GLY A 18 -10.78 -4.55 -7.84
C GLY A 18 -12.31 -4.67 -7.71
N GLY A 19 -12.90 -4.03 -6.70
CA GLY A 19 -14.25 -4.32 -6.22
C GLY A 19 -15.23 -3.23 -6.62
N SER A 20 -15.54 -3.13 -7.91
CA SER A 20 -16.83 -2.62 -8.39
C SER A 20 -17.01 -3.04 -9.85
N SER A 21 -18.02 -3.88 -10.05
CA SER A 21 -18.57 -4.27 -11.34
C SER A 21 -19.06 -3.03 -12.12
N VAL A 22 -18.20 -2.35 -12.88
CA VAL A 22 -18.62 -1.41 -13.92
C VAL A 22 -17.56 -1.39 -15.03
N MET A 23 -17.78 -2.19 -16.07
CA MET A 23 -17.18 -2.08 -17.41
C MET A 23 -15.65 -2.11 -17.49
N VAL A 24 -15.11 -3.01 -18.30
CA VAL A 24 -13.74 -2.95 -18.84
C VAL A 24 -13.58 -1.68 -19.69
N ASN A 25 -13.58 -0.51 -19.05
CA ASN A 25 -12.95 0.68 -19.60
C ASN A 25 -11.47 0.32 -19.61
N ALA A 26 -10.96 -0.03 -20.79
CA ALA A 26 -9.54 -0.24 -20.99
C ALA A 26 -8.79 0.93 -20.34
N LEU A 27 -8.11 0.65 -19.23
CA LEU A 27 -7.30 1.67 -18.57
C LEU A 27 -6.32 2.17 -19.61
N ASP A 28 -6.25 3.49 -19.79
CA ASP A 28 -5.16 4.03 -20.59
C ASP A 28 -3.82 3.59 -19.98
N LEU A 29 -2.80 3.47 -20.81
CA LEU A 29 -1.50 2.93 -20.41
C LEU A 29 -0.92 3.66 -19.18
N GLN A 30 -1.13 4.97 -19.06
CA GLN A 30 -0.62 5.72 -17.91
C GLN A 30 -1.36 5.32 -16.63
N SER A 31 -2.67 5.16 -16.68
CA SER A 31 -3.50 4.72 -15.55
C SER A 31 -3.11 3.30 -15.11
N PHE A 32 -2.81 2.40 -16.07
CA PHE A 32 -2.27 1.06 -15.76
C PHE A 32 -0.92 1.12 -15.05
N ILE A 33 0.03 1.92 -15.57
CA ILE A 33 1.36 2.10 -14.98
C ILE A 33 1.25 2.69 -13.56
N LEU A 34 0.40 3.70 -13.36
CA LEU A 34 0.20 4.32 -12.06
C LEU A 34 -0.37 3.32 -11.05
N ARG A 35 -1.37 2.52 -11.43
CA ARG A 35 -1.94 1.48 -10.57
C ARG A 35 -0.90 0.44 -10.16
N ALA A 36 -0.05 0.00 -11.10
CA ALA A 36 1.05 -0.90 -10.81
C ALA A 36 2.05 -0.30 -9.80
N ARG A 37 2.36 1.00 -9.92
CA ARG A 37 3.22 1.71 -8.97
C ARG A 37 2.61 1.85 -7.58
N VAL A 38 1.32 2.15 -7.48
CA VAL A 38 0.60 2.20 -6.20
C VAL A 38 0.63 0.82 -5.51
N LEU A 39 0.35 -0.25 -6.25
CA LEU A 39 0.42 -1.61 -5.70
C LEU A 39 1.84 -1.98 -5.25
N LYS A 40 2.87 -1.56 -5.99
CA LYS A 40 4.27 -1.77 -5.57
C LYS A 40 4.57 -1.03 -4.27
N LEU A 41 4.17 0.23 -4.16
CA LEU A 41 4.34 1.04 -2.95
C LEU A 41 3.63 0.39 -1.74
N TYR A 42 2.38 -0.06 -1.90
CA TYR A 42 1.64 -0.72 -0.83
C TYR A 42 2.35 -1.97 -0.32
N ARG A 43 2.80 -2.85 -1.21
CA ARG A 43 3.55 -4.06 -0.83
C ARG A 43 4.86 -3.74 -0.13
N GLN A 44 5.57 -2.70 -0.57
CA GLN A 44 6.80 -2.24 0.08
C GLN A 44 6.51 -1.73 1.49
N ALA A 45 5.47 -0.90 1.67
CA ALA A 45 5.05 -0.40 2.97
C ALA A 45 4.71 -1.53 3.95
N LEU A 46 3.96 -2.54 3.51
CA LEU A 46 3.63 -3.70 4.35
C LEU A 46 4.86 -4.53 4.73
N LYS A 47 5.81 -4.69 3.79
CA LYS A 47 7.08 -5.39 4.05
C LYS A 47 7.90 -4.66 5.13
N ILE A 48 7.97 -3.33 5.08
CA ILE A 48 8.65 -2.52 6.09
C ILE A 48 7.91 -2.59 7.42
N ALA A 49 6.57 -2.47 7.42
CA ALA A 49 5.77 -2.59 8.64
C ALA A 49 5.93 -3.95 9.33
N HIS A 50 6.24 -5.01 8.58
CA HIS A 50 6.56 -6.31 9.15
C HIS A 50 7.83 -6.33 10.00
N ARG A 51 8.78 -5.43 9.75
CA ARG A 51 10.01 -5.27 10.52
C ARG A 51 9.78 -4.55 11.85
N ALA A 52 8.67 -3.83 11.99
CA ALA A 52 8.33 -3.12 13.20
C ALA A 52 8.15 -4.07 14.41
N PRO A 53 8.38 -3.57 15.64
CA PRO A 53 8.13 -4.31 16.88
C PRO A 53 6.70 -4.86 16.95
N PRO A 54 6.46 -6.03 17.59
CA PRO A 54 5.15 -6.67 17.62
C PRO A 54 4.01 -5.76 18.10
N GLN A 55 4.29 -4.89 19.09
CA GLN A 55 3.31 -3.95 19.64
C GLN A 55 2.84 -2.89 18.63
N ALA A 56 3.71 -2.42 17.73
CA ALA A 56 3.41 -1.34 16.78
C ALA A 56 2.98 -1.86 15.40
N ARG A 57 3.30 -3.12 15.09
CA ARG A 57 3.06 -3.72 13.76
C ARG A 57 1.59 -3.68 13.32
N GLY A 58 0.66 -3.95 14.23
CA GLY A 58 -0.77 -3.97 13.93
C GLY A 58 -1.30 -2.59 13.53
N GLU A 59 -0.98 -1.59 14.35
CA GLU A 59 -1.35 -0.19 14.11
C GLU A 59 -0.73 0.35 12.83
N LEU A 60 0.55 0.07 12.59
CA LEU A 60 1.26 0.53 11.40
C LEU A 60 0.64 -0.04 10.11
N LYS A 61 0.30 -1.33 10.10
CA LYS A 61 -0.42 -1.95 8.97
C LYS A 61 -1.80 -1.34 8.75
N GLN A 62 -2.52 -1.03 9.83
CA GLN A 62 -3.83 -0.41 9.75
C GLN A 62 -3.74 1.01 9.17
N SER A 63 -2.77 1.80 9.63
CA SER A 63 -2.49 3.14 9.10
C SER A 63 -2.16 3.13 7.61
N ILE A 64 -1.30 2.19 7.18
CA ILE A 64 -0.98 2.00 5.75
C ILE A 64 -2.24 1.69 4.92
N ARG A 65 -3.12 0.83 5.43
CA ARG A 65 -4.39 0.50 4.75
C ARG A 65 -5.30 1.72 4.66
N GLN A 66 -5.49 2.45 5.76
CA GLN A 66 -6.35 3.64 5.80
C GLN A 66 -5.88 4.71 4.81
N GLU A 67 -4.57 4.93 4.66
CA GLU A 67 -4.06 5.92 3.72
C GLU A 67 -4.31 5.52 2.25
N MET A 68 -4.27 4.22 1.94
CA MET A 68 -4.63 3.70 0.61
C MET A 68 -6.13 3.87 0.34
N GLU A 69 -6.98 3.51 1.30
CA GLU A 69 -8.44 3.62 1.20
C GLU A 69 -8.88 5.08 1.02
N LYS A 70 -8.30 5.99 1.79
CA LYS A 70 -8.56 7.44 1.72
C LYS A 70 -8.34 8.03 0.32
N ASN A 71 -7.43 7.45 -0.46
CA ASN A 71 -7.08 7.94 -1.80
C ASN A 71 -7.59 7.03 -2.94
N SER A 72 -8.39 6.01 -2.63
CA SER A 72 -8.84 4.98 -3.58
C SER A 72 -9.64 5.53 -4.77
N GLU A 73 -10.42 6.59 -4.55
CA GLU A 73 -11.23 7.26 -5.59
C GLU A 73 -10.47 8.35 -6.37
N CYS A 74 -9.19 8.59 -6.05
CA CYS A 74 -8.40 9.61 -6.73
C CYS A 74 -8.16 9.23 -8.20
N LYS A 75 -8.66 10.05 -9.12
CA LYS A 75 -8.48 9.89 -10.58
C LYS A 75 -7.47 10.86 -11.19
N ASP A 76 -7.00 11.83 -10.42
CA ASP A 76 -6.01 12.82 -10.86
C ASP A 76 -4.62 12.18 -10.92
N LYS A 77 -4.12 11.98 -12.15
CA LYS A 77 -2.82 11.35 -12.42
C LYS A 77 -1.63 12.13 -11.86
N GLN A 78 -1.72 13.46 -11.77
CA GLN A 78 -0.66 14.28 -11.17
C GLN A 78 -0.66 14.11 -9.66
N LYS A 79 -1.83 14.14 -9.04
CA LYS A 79 -1.98 13.89 -7.60
C LYS A 79 -1.53 12.47 -7.22
N ILE A 80 -1.90 11.45 -8.00
CA ILE A 80 -1.43 10.07 -7.77
C ILE A 80 0.10 10.00 -7.82
N ARG A 81 0.74 10.67 -8.81
CA ARG A 81 2.21 10.70 -8.90
C ARG A 81 2.84 11.38 -7.68
N TYR A 82 2.27 12.49 -7.24
CA TYR A 82 2.72 13.17 -6.03
C TYR A 82 2.61 12.27 -4.80
N LEU A 83 1.45 11.64 -4.58
CA LEU A 83 1.21 10.74 -3.45
C LEU A 83 2.13 9.52 -3.48
N ILE A 84 2.45 8.98 -4.66
CA ILE A 84 3.44 7.91 -4.79
C ILE A 84 4.82 8.39 -4.32
N SER A 85 5.27 9.57 -4.78
CA SER A 85 6.57 10.12 -4.38
C SER A 85 6.64 10.41 -2.89
N GLU A 86 5.59 11.03 -2.33
CA GLU A 86 5.48 11.29 -0.90
C GLU A 86 5.47 9.99 -0.08
N GLY A 87 4.68 9.01 -0.51
CA GLY A 87 4.60 7.69 0.14
C GLY A 87 5.94 6.96 0.12
N LEU A 88 6.68 7.01 -1.00
CA LEU A 88 8.03 6.43 -1.10
C LEU A 88 9.01 7.06 -0.10
N GLU A 89 8.98 8.38 0.04
CA GLU A 89 9.85 9.07 1.01
C GLU A 89 9.49 8.71 2.46
N ARG A 90 8.19 8.67 2.79
CA ARG A 90 7.73 8.29 4.13
C ARG A 90 8.11 6.86 4.50
N ILE A 91 7.96 5.90 3.58
CA ILE A 91 8.34 4.50 3.88
C ILE A 91 9.85 4.34 3.99
N LYS A 92 10.64 5.13 3.24
CA LYS A 92 12.10 5.13 3.35
C LYS A 92 12.54 5.61 4.72
N GLN A 93 12.00 6.73 5.19
CA GLN A 93 12.26 7.26 6.53
C GLN A 93 11.86 6.26 7.61
N LEU A 94 10.71 5.60 7.46
CA LEU A 94 10.28 4.54 8.37
C LEU A 94 11.26 3.35 8.38
N ASP A 95 11.74 2.91 7.21
CA ASP A 95 12.71 1.81 7.10
C ASP A 95 14.03 2.17 7.78
N GLU A 96 14.53 3.38 7.55
CA GLU A 96 15.74 3.92 8.21
C GLU A 96 15.57 4.00 9.74
N MET A 97 14.41 4.46 10.22
CA MET A 97 14.11 4.49 11.65
C MET A 97 14.08 3.08 12.27
N LEU A 98 13.52 2.10 11.55
CA LEU A 98 13.48 0.71 12.01
C LEU A 98 14.86 0.04 11.93
N ASP A 99 15.70 0.42 10.96
CA ASP A 99 17.11 -0.01 10.86
C ASP A 99 17.95 0.51 12.02
N MET A 100 17.76 1.78 12.40
CA MET A 100 18.47 2.38 13.53
C MET A 100 18.04 1.82 14.89
N GLN A 101 16.85 1.23 14.98
CA GLN A 101 16.38 0.49 16.15
C GLN A 101 16.95 -0.94 16.22
N GLY A 102 17.88 -1.30 15.34
CA GLY A 102 18.42 -2.65 15.17
C GLY A 102 18.78 -3.38 16.46
N HIS A 103 18.15 -4.57 16.58
CA HIS A 103 18.48 -5.77 17.35
C HIS A 103 19.01 -5.65 18.79
#